data_AF-A0AAD7IP90-F1
#
_entry.id   AF-A0AAD7IP90-F1
#
_cell.length_a   1.000
_cell.length_b   1.000
_cell.length_c   1.000
_cell.angle_alpha   90.00
_cell.angle_beta   90.00
_cell.angle_gamma   90.00
#
_symmetry.space_group_name_H-M   'P 1'
#
loop_
_entity.id
_entity.type
_entity.pdbx_description
1 polymer ?
#
loop_
_entity_poly.entity_id
_entity_poly.type
_entity_poly.pdbx_seq_one_letter_code
_entity_poly.pdbx_strand_id
1 'polypeptide(L)'
;MFSPTFVILFIFTLSAAARLQGGQGQMQSRGATTIVGQIVSADSTRDVGFCLGAESNEDGAAVAIVLCGDSTPTFPNGNNTWVVPAAPLTGSITTFGNKCLDVTNGNAVNGQTLQIWTCTEGDTNQMFLATNNAQIQWVGTNFCVDLTNGDTTPGNLIQIWDCAVPDNSNPNQVWIV
;
A
#
# COMPACT_ATOMS: atom_id res chain seq x y z
N MET A 1 -61.19 44.82 -34.30
CA MET A 1 -60.17 45.48 -33.47
C MET A 1 -59.52 44.37 -32.64
N PHE A 2 -58.22 44.12 -32.90
CA PHE A 2 -57.21 43.35 -32.14
C PHE A 2 -57.69 42.39 -31.02
N SER A 3 -57.50 41.08 -31.18
CA SER A 3 -56.33 40.31 -30.66
C SER A 3 -56.62 39.69 -29.26
N PRO A 4 -55.83 38.75 -28.70
CA PRO A 4 -55.82 37.35 -29.12
C PRO A 4 -55.67 36.32 -27.94
N THR A 5 -55.81 35.03 -28.26
CA THR A 5 -54.86 33.93 -27.97
C THR A 5 -54.43 33.55 -26.53
N PHE A 6 -54.71 32.27 -26.23
CA PHE A 6 -53.93 31.22 -25.54
C PHE A 6 -53.34 31.46 -24.15
N VAL A 7 -53.66 30.53 -23.25
CA VAL A 7 -52.78 30.14 -22.15
C VAL A 7 -52.42 28.66 -22.35
N ILE A 8 -51.22 28.42 -22.90
CA ILE A 8 -50.48 27.17 -22.71
C ILE A 8 -49.14 27.57 -22.11
N LEU A 9 -48.86 27.10 -20.90
CA LEU A 9 -47.49 27.05 -20.40
C LEU A 9 -47.33 25.84 -19.46
N PHE A 10 -47.18 24.66 -20.07
CA PHE A 10 -46.46 23.57 -19.41
C PHE A 10 -44.98 23.79 -19.67
N ILE A 11 -44.27 24.14 -18.61
CA ILE A 11 -42.82 24.29 -18.58
C ILE A 11 -42.22 22.88 -18.58
N PHE A 12 -41.88 22.35 -19.76
CA PHE A 12 -40.92 21.25 -19.88
C PHE A 12 -39.56 21.87 -20.18
N THR A 13 -38.67 21.84 -19.19
CA THR A 13 -37.27 22.19 -19.37
C THR A 13 -36.62 21.15 -20.28
N LEU A 14 -36.30 21.54 -21.52
CA LEU A 14 -35.31 20.84 -22.33
C LEU A 14 -33.95 21.01 -21.63
N SER A 15 -33.44 19.96 -20.97
CA SER A 15 -32.00 19.88 -20.70
C SER A 15 -31.30 19.48 -21.98
N ALA A 16 -30.35 20.31 -22.39
CA ALA A 16 -29.57 20.17 -23.59
C ALA A 16 -28.81 18.84 -23.63
N ALA A 17 -28.93 18.12 -24.76
CA ALA A 17 -28.02 17.05 -25.12
C ALA A 17 -26.63 17.65 -25.38
N ALA A 18 -25.69 17.42 -24.47
CA ALA A 18 -24.28 17.71 -24.70
C ALA A 18 -23.75 16.71 -25.74
N ARG A 19 -23.41 17.23 -26.93
CA ARG A 19 -22.72 16.50 -27.99
C ARG A 19 -21.40 15.94 -27.46
N LEU A 20 -21.17 14.65 -27.69
CA LEU A 20 -19.87 14.01 -27.62
C LEU A 20 -18.94 14.67 -28.65
N GLN A 21 -18.06 15.56 -28.19
CA GLN A 21 -16.85 15.86 -28.94
C GLN A 21 -15.87 14.71 -28.67
N GLY A 22 -15.67 13.88 -29.70
CA GLY A 22 -14.57 12.93 -29.76
C GLY A 22 -13.25 13.70 -29.75
N GLY A 23 -12.75 14.00 -28.56
CA GLY A 23 -11.32 14.17 -28.33
C GLY A 23 -10.75 12.78 -28.12
N GLN A 24 -9.78 12.39 -28.93
CA GLN A 24 -8.92 11.28 -28.57
C GLN A 24 -8.23 11.65 -27.26
N GLY A 25 -8.81 11.19 -26.15
CA GLY A 25 -8.13 11.14 -24.88
C GLY A 25 -6.88 10.32 -25.13
N GLN A 26 -5.74 11.01 -25.15
CA GLN A 26 -4.46 10.40 -24.88
C GLN A 26 -4.71 9.43 -23.72
N MET A 27 -4.43 8.15 -23.90
CA MET A 27 -4.30 7.26 -22.75
C MET A 27 -3.09 7.78 -21.99
N GLN A 28 -3.30 8.82 -21.19
CA GLN A 28 -2.36 9.26 -20.20
C GLN A 28 -2.30 8.07 -19.26
N SER A 29 -1.23 7.30 -19.39
CA SER A 29 -0.83 6.31 -18.40
C SER A 29 -0.99 7.01 -17.05
N ARG A 30 -2.07 6.69 -16.33
CA ARG A 30 -2.22 7.18 -14.97
C ARG A 30 -0.99 6.64 -14.28
N GLY A 31 -0.02 7.50 -14.01
CA GLY A 31 1.20 7.10 -13.32
C GLY A 31 0.77 6.29 -12.10
N ALA A 32 1.41 5.15 -11.87
CA ALA A 32 1.15 4.34 -10.70
C ALA A 32 1.13 5.28 -9.49
N THR A 33 -0.05 5.44 -8.89
CA THR A 33 -0.21 6.40 -7.80
C THR A 33 0.51 5.79 -6.61
N THR A 34 1.58 6.42 -6.16
CA THR A 34 2.32 6.01 -4.97
C THR A 34 2.00 6.92 -3.80
N ILE A 35 1.99 6.37 -2.60
CA ILE A 35 1.85 7.09 -1.33
C ILE A 35 3.22 7.09 -0.65
N VAL A 36 3.64 8.24 -0.12
CA VAL A 36 4.84 8.34 0.71
C VAL A 36 4.41 8.48 2.15
N GLY A 37 4.85 7.56 3.02
CA GLY A 37 4.39 7.53 4.40
C GLY A 37 5.03 6.41 5.21
N GLN A 38 4.57 6.25 6.44
CA GLN A 38 4.96 5.13 7.28
C GLN A 38 3.95 4.00 7.13
N ILE A 39 4.41 2.75 7.05
CA ILE A 39 3.51 1.59 7.02
C ILE A 39 3.21 1.21 8.47
N VAL A 40 2.08 1.66 8.97
CA VAL A 40 1.63 1.51 10.36
C VAL A 40 0.99 0.14 10.56
N SER A 41 1.38 -0.58 11.60
CA SER A 41 0.68 -1.81 12.01
C SER A 41 -0.70 -1.45 12.56
N ALA A 42 -1.75 -1.97 11.93
CA ALA A 42 -3.13 -1.61 12.21
C ALA A 42 -3.82 -2.69 13.03
N ASP A 43 -3.36 -2.88 14.27
CA ASP A 43 -4.15 -3.59 15.26
C ASP A 43 -5.29 -2.66 15.74
N SER A 44 -6.52 -2.95 15.31
CA SER A 44 -7.74 -2.24 15.73
C SER A 44 -7.98 -2.17 17.24
N THR A 45 -7.23 -2.94 18.04
CA THR A 45 -7.29 -2.95 19.51
C THR A 45 -6.08 -2.28 20.19
N ARG A 46 -5.04 -1.90 19.44
CA ARG A 46 -3.77 -1.40 19.98
C ARG A 46 -3.26 -0.22 19.17
N ASP A 47 -3.86 0.94 19.40
CA ASP A 47 -3.45 2.26 18.88
C ASP A 47 -2.05 2.69 19.40
N VAL A 48 -1.03 1.85 19.17
CA VAL A 48 0.35 2.03 19.60
C VAL A 48 1.20 2.22 18.36
N GLY A 49 1.70 3.44 18.19
CA GLY A 49 2.41 3.93 17.03
C GLY A 49 3.65 3.11 16.68
N PHE A 50 3.43 1.98 16.02
CA PHE A 50 4.45 1.08 15.51
C PHE A 50 4.36 0.95 14.00
N CYS A 51 5.51 1.06 13.36
CA CYS A 51 5.66 1.18 11.93
C CYS A 51 6.67 0.15 11.43
N LEU A 52 6.53 -0.26 10.18
CA LEU A 52 7.53 -1.05 9.49
C LEU A 52 8.79 -0.19 9.27
N GLY A 53 9.93 -0.66 9.75
CA GLY A 53 11.23 0.01 9.66
C GLY A 53 12.28 -0.89 9.04
N ALA A 54 13.17 -0.29 8.25
CA ALA A 54 14.37 -0.92 7.75
C ALA A 54 15.58 -0.53 8.63
N GLU A 55 16.40 -1.51 8.99
CA GLU A 55 17.50 -1.37 9.95
C GLU A 55 18.60 -0.40 9.51
N SER A 56 18.97 -0.44 8.23
CA SER A 56 20.03 0.38 7.62
C SER A 56 19.81 0.49 6.11
N ASN A 57 20.70 1.17 5.39
CA ASN A 57 20.70 1.24 3.91
C ASN A 57 21.61 0.17 3.27
N GLU A 58 21.79 -0.98 3.92
CA GLU A 58 22.59 -2.09 3.40
C GLU A 58 21.69 -3.18 2.79
N ASP A 59 22.20 -3.90 1.80
CA ASP A 59 21.49 -5.07 1.27
C ASP A 59 21.44 -6.17 2.33
N GLY A 60 20.25 -6.70 2.57
CA GLY A 60 19.99 -7.67 3.62
C GLY A 60 19.69 -7.06 4.99
N ALA A 61 19.60 -5.73 5.11
CA ALA A 61 19.18 -5.10 6.35
C ALA A 61 17.76 -5.53 6.72
N ALA A 62 17.56 -5.84 8.01
CA ALA A 62 16.32 -6.42 8.48
C ALA A 62 15.15 -5.43 8.37
N VAL A 63 13.95 -5.98 8.15
CA VAL A 63 12.69 -5.25 8.29
C VAL A 63 12.02 -5.69 9.58
N ALA A 64 11.73 -4.72 10.45
CA ALA A 64 11.17 -4.97 11.77
C ALA A 64 10.14 -3.91 12.16
N ILE A 65 9.41 -4.18 13.23
CA ILE A 65 8.54 -3.18 13.86
C ILE A 65 9.38 -2.17 14.65
N VAL A 66 9.13 -0.88 14.46
CA VAL A 66 9.79 0.23 15.17
C VAL A 66 8.76 1.25 15.63
N LEU A 67 9.15 2.21 16.47
CA LEU A 67 8.27 3.35 16.77
C LEU A 67 8.01 4.17 15.50
N CYS A 68 6.75 4.54 15.28
CA CYS A 68 6.36 5.53 14.27
C CYS A 68 6.93 6.91 14.66
N GLY A 69 7.20 7.76 13.67
CA GLY A 69 7.83 9.07 13.86
C GLY A 69 9.32 9.05 14.22
N ASP A 70 9.83 8.02 14.92
CA ASP A 70 11.24 7.92 15.32
C ASP A 70 11.71 6.46 15.43
N SER A 71 12.42 5.97 14.40
CA SER A 71 13.02 4.64 14.44
C SER A 71 14.36 4.60 15.18
N THR A 72 14.95 5.74 15.56
CA THR A 72 16.35 5.80 16.05
C THR A 72 16.63 4.99 17.31
N PRO A 73 15.69 4.79 18.27
CA PRO A 73 15.95 3.95 19.43
C PRO A 73 16.16 2.47 19.08
N THR A 74 15.56 2.01 17.98
CA THR A 74 15.68 0.62 17.50
C THR A 74 16.75 0.52 16.41
N PHE A 75 16.69 1.43 15.44
CA PHE A 75 17.56 1.49 14.26
C PHE A 75 18.17 2.89 14.11
N PRO A 76 19.34 3.15 14.73
CA PRO A 76 20.00 4.45 14.69
C PRO A 76 20.34 4.95 13.28
N ASN A 77 20.55 4.02 12.34
CA ASN A 77 20.86 4.29 10.93
C ASN A 77 19.71 3.88 9.99
N GLY A 78 18.54 3.59 10.55
CA GLY A 78 17.40 3.05 9.83
C GLY A 78 16.50 4.10 9.19
N ASN A 79 15.42 3.62 8.60
CA ASN A 79 14.35 4.47 8.07
C ASN A 79 13.00 3.74 8.20
N ASN A 80 11.95 4.49 8.49
CA ASN A 80 10.57 4.02 8.60
C ASN A 80 9.62 4.78 7.67
N THR A 81 10.17 5.45 6.65
CA THR A 81 9.43 6.07 5.54
C THR A 81 9.56 5.22 4.29
N TRP A 82 8.42 4.97 3.64
CA TRP A 82 8.26 4.11 2.48
C TRP A 82 7.51 4.82 1.36
N VAL A 83 7.79 4.42 0.13
CA VAL A 83 6.98 4.71 -1.04
C VAL A 83 6.21 3.44 -1.39
N VAL A 84 4.89 3.50 -1.29
CA VAL A 84 4.00 2.34 -1.42
C VAL A 84 3.07 2.53 -2.63
N PRO A 85 2.81 1.50 -3.45
CA PRO A 85 1.73 1.55 -4.43
C PRO A 85 0.38 1.81 -3.74
N ALA A 86 -0.39 2.80 -4.20
CA ALA A 86 -1.70 3.08 -3.63
C ALA A 86 -2.63 1.87 -3.79
N ALA A 87 -3.35 1.47 -2.76
CA ALA A 87 -4.27 0.34 -2.88
C ALA A 87 -5.41 0.62 -3.88
N PRO A 88 -5.86 -0.36 -4.69
CA PRO A 88 -5.29 -1.69 -4.87
C PRO A 88 -4.30 -1.71 -6.06
N LEU A 89 -3.00 -1.53 -5.82
CA LEU A 89 -1.98 -1.56 -6.86
C LEU A 89 -0.82 -2.48 -6.51
N THR A 90 -0.29 -3.10 -7.55
CA THR A 90 0.96 -3.86 -7.51
C THR A 90 2.15 -2.93 -7.78
N GLY A 91 3.23 -3.13 -7.05
CA GLY A 91 4.51 -2.49 -7.31
C GLY A 91 5.53 -2.82 -6.24
N SER A 92 6.75 -2.31 -6.40
CA SER A 92 7.74 -2.35 -5.35
C SER A 92 7.40 -1.36 -4.24
N ILE A 93 7.62 -1.78 -3.00
CA ILE A 93 7.57 -0.91 -1.82
C ILE A 93 8.99 -0.47 -1.54
N THR A 94 9.28 0.83 -1.66
CA THR A 94 10.67 1.32 -1.66
C THR A 94 11.00 2.20 -0.47
N THR A 95 12.28 2.21 -0.09
CA THR A 95 12.86 3.08 0.94
C THR A 95 14.30 3.44 0.56
N PHE A 96 14.91 4.41 1.24
CA PHE A 96 16.26 4.92 0.95
C PHE A 96 16.50 5.32 -0.53
N GLY A 97 15.44 5.57 -1.30
CA GLY A 97 15.49 5.91 -2.71
C GLY A 97 15.64 4.73 -3.68
N ASN A 98 16.45 3.72 -3.36
CA ASN A 98 16.72 2.57 -4.25
C ASN A 98 16.69 1.19 -3.58
N LYS A 99 16.15 1.10 -2.36
CA LYS A 99 15.96 -0.17 -1.66
C LYS A 99 14.49 -0.58 -1.72
N CYS A 100 14.25 -1.86 -1.89
CA CYS A 100 12.94 -2.46 -2.02
C CYS A 100 12.70 -3.39 -0.83
N LEU A 101 11.47 -3.43 -0.32
CA LEU A 101 11.01 -4.54 0.51
C LEU A 101 11.23 -5.84 -0.26
N ASP A 102 11.79 -6.85 0.39
CA ASP A 102 12.29 -8.05 -0.29
C ASP A 102 11.99 -9.27 0.57
N VAL A 103 11.36 -10.28 -0.05
CA VAL A 103 11.27 -11.61 0.55
C VAL A 103 12.64 -12.26 0.44
N THR A 104 13.31 -12.43 1.59
CA THR A 104 14.70 -12.89 1.64
C THR A 104 14.86 -14.21 0.88
N ASN A 105 15.79 -14.21 -0.09
CA ASN A 105 16.07 -15.31 -1.02
C ASN A 105 14.88 -15.78 -1.89
N GLY A 106 13.75 -15.06 -1.91
CA GLY A 106 12.55 -15.46 -2.63
C GLY A 106 11.91 -16.76 -2.11
N ASN A 107 12.14 -17.12 -0.85
CA ASN A 107 11.63 -18.36 -0.28
C ASN A 107 10.16 -18.24 0.13
N ALA A 108 9.30 -19.04 -0.52
CA ALA A 108 7.86 -19.06 -0.28
C ALA A 108 7.45 -20.01 0.84
N VAL A 109 7.87 -19.68 2.07
CA VAL A 109 7.55 -20.45 3.28
C VAL A 109 7.10 -19.53 4.41
N ASN A 110 6.14 -19.99 5.23
CA ASN A 110 5.73 -19.30 6.45
C ASN A 110 6.96 -19.06 7.35
N GLY A 111 7.10 -17.81 7.80
CA GLY A 111 8.21 -17.39 8.65
C GLY A 111 9.47 -16.96 7.90
N GLN A 112 9.45 -16.93 6.57
CA GLN A 112 10.54 -16.27 5.84
C GLN A 112 10.53 -14.78 6.17
N THR A 113 11.63 -14.29 6.74
CA THR A 113 11.78 -12.88 7.12
C THR A 113 11.89 -11.98 5.91
N LEU A 114 11.40 -10.75 6.05
CA LEU A 114 11.61 -9.68 5.09
C LEU A 114 12.92 -8.95 5.37
N GLN A 115 13.55 -8.49 4.31
CA GLN A 115 14.72 -7.63 4.32
C GLN A 115 14.47 -6.45 3.38
N ILE A 116 15.43 -5.54 3.31
CA ILE A 116 15.55 -4.67 2.15
C ILE A 116 16.68 -5.13 1.25
N TRP A 117 16.52 -4.90 -0.05
CA TRP A 117 17.56 -5.15 -1.03
C TRP A 117 17.53 -4.10 -2.13
N THR A 118 18.65 -3.91 -2.83
CA THR A 118 18.72 -3.03 -4.00
C THR A 118 17.63 -3.41 -4.99
N CYS A 119 16.79 -2.42 -5.32
CA CYS A 119 15.65 -2.63 -6.21
C CYS A 119 16.12 -3.16 -7.57
N THR A 120 15.56 -4.29 -7.97
CA THR A 120 15.82 -4.92 -9.27
C THR A 120 14.53 -4.97 -10.06
N GLU A 121 14.53 -4.35 -11.24
CA GLU A 121 13.34 -4.28 -12.09
C GLU A 121 12.87 -5.69 -12.48
N GLY A 122 11.59 -5.98 -12.20
CA GLY A 122 10.99 -7.27 -12.52
C GLY A 122 11.34 -8.39 -11.53
N ASP A 123 12.09 -8.12 -10.46
CA ASP A 123 12.35 -9.14 -9.45
C ASP A 123 11.09 -9.44 -8.65
N THR A 124 10.61 -10.68 -8.80
CA THR A 124 9.34 -11.11 -8.22
C THR A 124 9.34 -11.10 -6.70
N ASN A 125 10.49 -11.27 -6.04
CA ASN A 125 10.58 -11.22 -4.57
C ASN A 125 10.43 -9.79 -3.99
N GLN A 126 10.41 -8.77 -4.85
CA GLN A 126 10.29 -7.34 -4.50
C GLN A 126 8.96 -6.72 -4.99
N MET A 127 7.99 -7.56 -5.37
CA MET A 127 6.70 -7.11 -5.90
C MET A 127 5.55 -7.40 -4.92
N PHE A 128 4.88 -6.35 -4.47
CA PHE A 128 3.80 -6.45 -3.50
C PHE A 128 2.51 -5.82 -4.03
N LEU A 129 1.38 -6.35 -3.58
CA LEU A 129 0.05 -5.80 -3.79
C LEU A 129 -0.44 -5.23 -2.47
N ALA A 130 -0.58 -3.90 -2.40
CA ALA A 130 -1.35 -3.28 -1.33
C ALA A 130 -2.84 -3.48 -1.64
N THR A 131 -3.59 -4.11 -0.74
CA THR A 131 -5.01 -4.40 -0.93
C THR A 131 -5.91 -3.31 -0.34
N ASN A 132 -7.18 -3.26 -0.75
CA ASN A 132 -8.16 -2.35 -0.14
C ASN A 132 -8.49 -2.71 1.32
N ASN A 133 -8.13 -3.91 1.76
CA ASN A 133 -8.41 -4.43 3.10
C ASN A 133 -7.17 -4.36 4.02
N ALA A 134 -6.21 -3.48 3.70
CA ALA A 134 -5.00 -3.23 4.47
C ALA A 134 -4.06 -4.45 4.64
N GLN A 135 -4.21 -5.49 3.82
CA GLN A 135 -3.15 -6.49 3.65
C GLN A 135 -2.13 -6.02 2.59
N ILE A 136 -0.86 -6.40 2.77
CA ILE A 136 0.18 -6.28 1.76
C ILE A 136 0.57 -7.70 1.36
N GLN A 137 0.20 -8.11 0.15
CA GLN A 137 0.41 -9.46 -0.35
C GLN A 137 1.65 -9.52 -1.25
N TRP A 138 2.45 -10.58 -1.12
CA TRP A 138 3.52 -10.88 -2.07
C TRP A 138 2.93 -11.41 -3.38
N VAL A 139 3.17 -10.70 -4.49
CA VAL A 139 2.50 -10.91 -5.77
C VAL A 139 2.72 -12.34 -6.29
N GLY A 140 1.65 -12.96 -6.79
CA GLY A 140 1.70 -14.32 -7.33
C GLY A 140 1.71 -15.44 -6.28
N THR A 141 1.58 -15.09 -4.99
CA THR A 141 1.56 -16.04 -3.87
C THR A 141 0.36 -15.81 -2.95
N ASN A 142 0.16 -16.67 -1.94
CA ASN A 142 -0.81 -16.44 -0.85
C ASN A 142 -0.13 -15.91 0.43
N PHE A 143 1.03 -15.28 0.30
CA PHE A 143 1.77 -14.78 1.45
C PHE A 143 1.53 -13.29 1.66
N CYS A 144 1.28 -12.90 2.90
CA CYS A 144 1.09 -11.53 3.34
C CYS A 144 2.23 -11.10 4.26
N VAL A 145 2.55 -9.81 4.22
CA VAL A 145 3.42 -9.16 5.22
C VAL A 145 2.79 -9.34 6.59
N ASP A 146 3.55 -9.89 7.53
CA ASP A 146 3.07 -10.39 8.81
C ASP A 146 4.02 -9.94 9.93
N LEU A 147 3.46 -9.34 10.98
CA LEU A 147 4.19 -9.07 12.21
C LEU A 147 4.33 -10.38 12.98
N THR A 148 5.57 -10.84 13.14
CA THR A 148 5.88 -12.16 13.71
C THR A 148 5.22 -12.35 15.07
N ASN A 149 4.33 -13.35 15.17
CA ASN A 149 3.55 -13.67 16.37
C ASN A 149 2.68 -12.53 16.92
N GLY A 150 2.50 -11.43 16.18
CA GLY A 150 1.83 -10.22 16.67
C GLY A 150 2.57 -9.52 17.83
N ASP A 151 3.87 -9.78 17.99
CA ASP A 151 4.70 -9.17 19.03
C ASP A 151 5.11 -7.76 18.62
N THR A 152 4.65 -6.77 19.38
CA THR A 152 4.88 -5.34 19.15
C THR A 152 6.14 -4.82 19.85
N THR A 153 7.02 -5.69 20.33
CA THR A 153 8.32 -5.29 20.87
C THR A 153 9.15 -4.68 19.74
N PRO A 154 9.64 -3.43 19.86
CA PRO A 154 10.49 -2.81 18.84
C PRO A 154 11.69 -3.69 18.50
N GLY A 155 11.93 -3.89 17.20
CA GLY A 155 12.93 -4.80 16.66
C GLY A 155 12.41 -6.21 16.36
N ASN A 156 11.18 -6.56 16.72
CA ASN A 156 10.58 -7.81 16.28
C ASN A 156 10.45 -7.83 14.75
N LEU A 157 10.90 -8.92 14.14
CA LEU A 157 11.05 -9.03 12.69
C LEU A 157 9.71 -9.13 11.99
N ILE A 158 9.66 -8.60 10.77
CA ILE A 158 8.57 -8.82 9.84
C ILE A 158 8.88 -10.06 9.00
N GLN A 159 7.86 -10.87 8.80
CA GLN A 159 7.92 -12.09 8.02
C GLN A 159 6.84 -12.09 6.93
N ILE A 160 6.89 -13.09 6.07
CA ILE A 160 5.72 -13.51 5.33
C ILE A 160 5.01 -14.67 6.03
N TRP A 161 3.68 -14.65 5.95
CA TRP A 161 2.83 -15.75 6.41
C TRP A 161 1.62 -15.89 5.50
N ASP A 162 1.00 -17.07 5.48
CA ASP A 162 -0.26 -17.30 4.77
C ASP A 162 -1.26 -16.18 5.10
N CYS A 163 -1.80 -15.56 4.05
CA CYS A 163 -2.79 -14.50 4.19
C CYS A 163 -4.02 -15.01 4.94
N ALA A 164 -4.41 -14.31 5.99
CA ALA A 164 -5.61 -14.61 6.75
C ALA A 164 -6.88 -14.39 5.92
N VAL A 165 -7.86 -15.27 6.09
CA VAL A 165 -9.17 -15.24 5.40
C VAL A 165 -10.32 -15.26 6.42
N PRO A 166 -11.32 -14.35 6.32
CA PRO A 166 -11.37 -13.23 5.37
C PRO A 166 -10.21 -12.24 5.62
N ASP A 167 -9.85 -11.46 4.59
CA ASP A 167 -8.86 -10.38 4.74
C ASP A 167 -9.15 -9.56 6.00
N ASN A 168 -8.12 -9.01 6.65
CA ASN A 168 -8.20 -8.27 7.92
C ASN A 168 -8.63 -9.05 9.18
N SER A 169 -8.92 -10.35 9.08
CA SER A 169 -9.27 -11.18 10.25
C SER A 169 -8.11 -11.42 11.22
N ASN A 170 -6.87 -11.25 10.78
CA ASN A 170 -5.68 -11.37 11.61
C ASN A 170 -4.95 -10.02 11.73
N PRO A 171 -4.93 -9.38 12.91
CA PRO A 171 -4.41 -8.02 13.08
C PRO A 171 -2.90 -7.90 12.80
N ASN A 172 -2.12 -8.98 12.88
CA ASN A 172 -0.70 -8.94 12.58
C ASN A 172 -0.40 -8.81 11.06
N GLN A 173 -1.41 -8.89 10.19
CA GLN A 173 -1.29 -8.75 8.73
C GLN A 173 -2.00 -7.49 8.20
N VAL A 174 -2.36 -6.56 9.08
CA VAL A 174 -3.06 -5.32 8.72
C VAL A 174 -2.11 -4.14 8.81
N TRP A 175 -1.98 -3.40 7.71
CA TRP A 175 -1.01 -2.33 7.48
C TRP A 175 -1.67 -1.12 6.81
N ILE A 176 -1.53 0.05 7.42
CA ILE A 176 -2.08 1.32 6.92
C ILE A 176 -0.92 2.24 6.52
N VAL A 177 -1.09 3.03 5.46
CA VAL A 177 -0.08 3.96 4.93
C VAL A 177 -0.62 5.38 4.91
#